data_AF-A0A2E9VNM4-F1
#
_entry.id   AF-A0A2E9VNM4-F1
#
_cell.length_a   1.000
_cell.length_b   1.000
_cell.length_c   1.000
_cell.angle_alpha   90.00
_cell.angle_beta   90.00
_cell.angle_gamma   90.00
#
_symmetry.space_group_name_H-M   'P 1'
#
loop_
_entity.id
_entity.type
_entity.pdbx_description
1 polymer ?
#
loop_
_entity_poly.entity_id
_entity_poly.type
_entity_poly.pdbx_seq_one_letter_code
_entity_poly.pdbx_strand_id
1 'polypeptide(L)' 'MWFGSFFFWIVFFPVILIAGIFLFFIIYAATGMSFLDFLAVMFDTGTKLTCWHCGRETPCDRKHCKHCGKELQ' A
#
# COMPACT_ATOMS: atom_id res chain seq x y z
N MET A 1 31.67 39.89 -8.01
CA MET A 1 31.00 38.76 -8.69
C MET A 1 30.25 37.81 -7.73
N TRP A 2 30.28 38.03 -6.41
CA TRP A 2 29.70 37.11 -5.40
C TRP A 2 28.22 37.37 -5.05
N PHE A 3 27.74 38.61 -5.20
CA PHE A 3 26.37 39.00 -4.79
C PHE A 3 25.24 38.37 -5.63
N GLY A 4 25.46 38.16 -6.94
CA GLY A 4 24.44 37.55 -7.80
C GLY A 4 24.16 36.09 -7.47
N SER A 5 25.21 35.34 -7.10
CA SER A 5 25.09 33.91 -6.76
C SER A 5 24.39 33.68 -5.42
N PHE A 6 24.58 34.58 -4.44
CA PHE A 6 23.93 34.50 -3.13
C PHE A 6 22.41 34.71 -3.23
N PHE A 7 21.99 35.71 -4.00
CA PHE A 7 20.58 36.00 -4.22
C PHE A 7 19.87 34.88 -4.98
N PHE A 8 20.55 34.28 -5.95
CA PHE A 8 20.05 33.12 -6.67
C PHE A 8 19.81 31.95 -5.70
N TRP A 9 20.76 31.64 -4.82
CA TRP A 9 20.64 30.53 -3.88
C TRP A 9 19.52 30.73 -2.84
N ILE A 10 19.32 31.96 -2.37
CA ILE A 10 18.24 32.30 -1.42
C ILE A 10 16.84 32.09 -2.01
N VAL A 11 16.66 32.27 -3.31
CA VAL A 11 15.38 32.07 -3.99
C VAL A 11 15.24 30.62 -4.49
N PHE A 12 16.31 30.03 -5.01
CA PHE A 12 16.29 28.68 -5.57
C PHE A 12 16.08 27.61 -4.48
N PHE A 13 16.71 27.79 -3.32
CA PHE A 13 16.61 26.85 -2.21
C PHE A 13 15.17 26.65 -1.69
N PRO A 14 14.40 27.70 -1.35
CA PRO A 14 13.01 27.52 -0.91
C PRO A 14 12.11 27.02 -2.05
N VAL A 15 12.37 27.39 -3.31
CA VAL A 15 11.60 26.88 -4.46
C VAL A 15 11.78 25.37 -4.60
N ILE A 16 13.01 24.87 -4.52
CA ILE A 16 13.29 23.43 -4.55
C ILE A 16 12.64 22.72 -3.35
N LEU A 17 12.72 23.32 -2.16
CA LEU A 17 12.16 22.73 -0.94
C LEU A 17 10.63 22.63 -1.04
N ILE A 18 9.96 23.69 -1.47
CA ILE A 18 8.50 23.71 -1.70
C ILE A 18 8.11 22.70 -2.77
N ALA A 19 8.82 22.68 -3.90
CA ALA A 19 8.58 21.71 -4.97
C ALA A 19 8.76 20.27 -4.48
N GLY A 20 9.79 20.01 -3.67
CA GLY A 20 10.05 18.70 -3.07
C GLY A 20 8.97 18.25 -2.09
N ILE A 21 8.51 19.14 -1.20
CA ILE A 21 7.39 18.85 -0.28
C ILE A 21 6.12 18.56 -1.09
N PHE A 22 5.84 19.34 -2.13
CA PHE A 22 4.66 19.15 -2.96
C PHE A 22 4.69 17.80 -3.69
N LEU A 23 5.83 17.43 -4.26
CA LEU A 23 6.05 16.14 -4.92
C LEU A 23 5.91 14.98 -3.91
N PHE A 24 6.47 15.13 -2.72
CA PHE A 24 6.31 14.15 -1.64
C PHE A 24 4.84 13.97 -1.25
N PHE A 25 4.06 15.06 -1.16
CA PHE A 25 2.64 14.99 -0.84
C PHE A 25 1.82 14.31 -1.94
N ILE A 26 2.16 14.56 -3.22
CA ILE A 26 1.54 13.86 -4.35
C ILE A 26 1.87 12.38 -4.31
N ILE A 27 3.13 12.01 -4.09
CA ILE A 27 3.53 10.61 -3.96
C ILE A 27 2.84 10.00 -2.75
N TYR A 28 2.74 10.69 -1.61
CA TYR A 28 2.04 10.17 -0.44
C TYR A 28 0.53 10.01 -0.68
N ALA A 29 -0.11 10.91 -1.43
CA ALA A 29 -1.52 10.77 -1.77
C ALA A 29 -1.75 9.62 -2.78
N ALA A 30 -0.89 9.50 -3.80
CA ALA A 30 -0.97 8.44 -4.80
C ALA A 30 -0.60 7.06 -4.21
N THR A 31 0.48 7.01 -3.43
CA THR A 31 1.00 5.80 -2.79
C THR A 31 0.23 5.46 -1.52
N GLY A 32 -0.40 6.44 -0.84
CA GLY A 32 -1.22 6.20 0.35
C GLY A 32 -2.43 5.30 0.07
N MET A 33 -2.99 5.37 -1.15
CA MET A 33 -3.94 4.37 -1.63
C MET A 33 -3.28 2.98 -1.74
N SER A 34 -2.08 2.90 -2.34
CA SER A 34 -1.36 1.63 -2.47
C SER A 34 -0.81 1.06 -1.14
N PHE A 35 -0.60 1.87 -0.09
CA PHE A 35 -0.16 1.40 1.22
C PHE A 35 -1.29 0.71 1.97
N LEU A 36 -2.52 1.23 1.85
CA LEU A 36 -3.72 0.55 2.36
C LEU A 36 -3.99 -0.74 1.59
N ASP A 37 -3.79 -0.76 0.27
CA ASP A 37 -3.89 -2.01 -0.51
C ASP A 37 -2.79 -3.01 -0.14
N PHE A 38 -1.57 -2.56 0.13
CA PHE A 38 -0.48 -3.42 0.59
C PHE A 38 -0.72 -3.95 2.01
N LEU A 39 -1.28 -3.12 2.90
CA LEU A 39 -1.73 -3.54 4.23
C LEU A 39 -2.91 -4.51 4.14
N ALA A 40 -3.87 -4.27 3.25
CA ALA A 40 -4.98 -5.16 2.99
C ALA A 40 -4.47 -6.51 2.49
N VAL A 41 -3.56 -6.55 1.50
CA VAL A 41 -2.96 -7.80 1.00
C VAL A 41 -2.11 -8.52 2.07
N MET A 42 -1.38 -7.80 2.90
CA MET A 42 -0.66 -8.38 4.05
C MET A 42 -1.59 -8.82 5.19
N PHE A 43 -2.79 -8.25 5.31
CA PHE A 43 -3.80 -8.67 6.29
C PHE A 43 -4.67 -9.81 5.74
N ASP A 44 -4.84 -9.89 4.42
CA ASP A 44 -5.54 -10.93 3.65
C ASP A 44 -4.63 -12.14 3.35
N THR A 45 -3.50 -12.27 4.05
CA THR A 45 -2.89 -13.58 4.36
C THR A 45 -3.71 -14.36 5.39
N GLY A 46 -5.04 -14.24 5.34
CA GLY A 46 -5.98 -15.19 5.88
C GLY A 46 -5.90 -16.49 5.08
N THR A 47 -4.86 -17.29 5.36
CA THR A 47 -4.78 -18.75 5.14
C THR A 47 -5.93 -19.32 4.31
N LYS A 48 -5.76 -19.39 2.99
CA LYS A 48 -6.67 -20.16 2.15
C LYS A 48 -6.58 -21.61 2.58
N LEU A 49 -7.56 -22.06 3.36
CA LEU A 49 -7.66 -23.45 3.75
C LEU A 49 -8.23 -24.21 2.55
N THR A 50 -7.39 -25.07 1.97
CA THR A 50 -7.85 -26.09 1.04
C THR A 50 -8.73 -27.07 1.80
N CYS A 51 -9.99 -27.18 1.39
CA CYS A 51 -10.90 -28.14 1.99
C CYS A 51 -10.39 -29.57 1.77
N TRP A 52 -10.14 -30.33 2.84
CA TRP A 52 -9.64 -31.70 2.76
C TRP A 52 -10.61 -32.65 2.03
N HIS A 53 -11.90 -32.29 1.97
CA HIS A 53 -12.93 -33.09 1.32
C HIS A 53 -13.10 -32.83 -0.19
N CYS A 54 -12.92 -31.60 -0.66
CA CYS A 54 -13.17 -31.27 -2.06
C CYS A 54 -11.93 -30.71 -2.78
N GLY A 55 -10.80 -30.56 -2.09
CA GLY A 55 -9.52 -30.09 -2.64
C GLY A 55 -9.55 -28.65 -3.15
N ARG A 56 -10.63 -27.90 -2.91
CA ARG A 56 -10.77 -26.52 -3.38
C ARG A 56 -10.33 -25.54 -2.29
N GLU A 57 -9.70 -24.46 -2.72
CA GLU A 57 -9.36 -23.32 -1.88
C GLU A 57 -10.63 -22.65 -1.39
N THR A 58 -10.72 -22.47 -0.08
CA THR A 58 -11.85 -21.81 0.56
C THR A 58 -11.33 -20.72 1.48
N PRO A 59 -12.00 -19.55 1.54
CA PRO A 59 -11.59 -18.48 2.43
C PRO A 59 -11.71 -18.94 3.89
N CYS A 60 -10.69 -18.67 4.70
CA CYS A 60 -10.56 -19.07 6.11
C CYS A 60 -11.68 -18.52 7.02
N ASP A 61 -12.42 -17.53 6.53
CA ASP A 61 -13.49 -16.84 7.23
C ASP A 61 -14.75 -17.71 7.43
N ARG A 62 -14.72 -18.98 7.02
CA ARG A 62 -15.84 -19.91 7.16
C ARG A 62 -15.39 -21.22 7.78
N LYS A 63 -16.18 -21.70 8.75
CA LYS A 63 -16.02 -23.04 9.32
C LYS A 63 -16.45 -24.15 8.36
N HIS A 64 -17.28 -23.82 7.37
CA HIS A 64 -17.81 -24.78 6.40
C HIS A 64 -17.43 -24.40 4.97
N CYS A 65 -17.04 -25.39 4.18
CA CYS A 65 -16.76 -25.20 2.78
C CYS A 65 -18.06 -24.94 2.00
N LYS A 66 -18.08 -23.88 1.19
CA LYS A 66 -19.25 -23.46 0.39
C LYS A 66 -19.65 -24.47 -0.68
N HIS A 67 -18.72 -25.33 -1.11
CA HIS A 67 -18.93 -26.29 -2.18
C HIS A 67 -19.42 -27.65 -1.69
N CYS A 68 -18.84 -28.17 -0.62
CA CYS A 68 -19.20 -29.48 -0.09
C CYS A 68 -20.09 -29.41 1.16
N GLY A 69 -20.26 -28.22 1.76
CA GLY A 69 -21.02 -28.01 2.99
C GLY A 69 -20.37 -28.60 4.23
N LYS A 70 -19.21 -29.26 4.10
CA LYS A 70 -18.50 -29.92 5.20
C LYS A 70 -17.61 -28.95 5.94
N GLU A 71 -17.34 -29.27 7.20
CA GLU A 71 -16.41 -28.52 8.04
C GLU A 71 -15.01 -28.53 7.42
N LEU A 72 -14.34 -27.39 7.51
CA LEU A 72 -13.00 -27.16 6.97
C LEU A 72 -11.90 -27.74 7.89
N GLN A 73 -12.28 -28.32 9.03
CA GLN A 73 -11.43 -28.94 10.03
C GLN A 73 -12.12 -30.15 10.64
#